data_AF-A0AA97NYC4-F1
#
_entry.id   AF-A0AA97NYC4-F1
#
_cell.length_a   1.000
_cell.length_b   1.000
_cell.length_c   1.000
_cell.angle_alpha   90.00
_cell.angle_beta   90.00
_cell.angle_gamma   90.00
#
_symmetry.space_group_name_H-M   'P 1'
#
loop_
_entity.id
_entity.type
_entity.pdbx_description
1 polymer ?
#
loop_
_entity_poly.entity_id
_entity_poly.type
_entity_poly.pdbx_seq_one_letter_code
_entity_poly.pdbx_strand_id
1 'polypeptide(L)' 'MISDDELYKLAVFLGSAAMILIVIYHFVEVNTTDEAAEKAQRTPATAGKQAAALK' A
#
# COMPACT_ATOMS: atom_id res chain seq x y z
N MET A 1 -27.23 6.52 0.94
CA MET A 1 -26.44 5.27 0.87
C MET A 1 -25.77 5.28 -0.49
N ILE A 2 -24.47 5.01 -0.53
CA ILE A 2 -23.79 4.73 -1.80
C ILE A 2 -24.48 3.54 -2.46
N SER A 3 -24.77 3.62 -3.75
CA SER A 3 -25.43 2.52 -4.47
C SER A 3 -24.43 1.39 -4.73
N ASP A 4 -24.90 0.15 -4.81
CA ASP A 4 -24.03 -1.02 -5.04
C ASP A 4 -23.21 -0.87 -6.34
N ASP A 5 -23.78 -0.22 -7.35
CA ASP A 5 -23.10 0.12 -8.61
C ASP A 5 -21.92 1.07 -8.42
N GLU A 6 -22.06 2.06 -7.53
CA GLU A 6 -20.98 3.01 -7.20
C GLU A 6 -19.88 2.33 -6.40
N LEU A 7 -20.26 1.45 -5.46
CA LEU A 7 -19.30 0.67 -4.68
C LEU A 7 -18.53 -0.33 -5.55
N TYR A 8 -19.20 -1.00 -6.50
CA TYR A 8 -18.57 -1.90 -7.46
C TYR A 8 -17.57 -1.16 -8.36
N LYS A 9 -17.97 -0.02 -8.93
CA LYS A 9 -17.09 0.81 -9.76
C LYS A 9 -15.88 1.29 -8.97
N LEU A 10 -16.08 1.72 -7.73
CA LEU A 10 -15.00 2.14 -6.84
C LEU A 10 -14.04 0.98 -6.55
N ALA A 11 -14.55 -0.22 -6.28
CA ALA A 11 -13.73 -1.40 -6.00
C ALA A 11 -12.88 -1.81 -7.21
N VAL A 12 -13.44 -1.78 -8.42
CA VAL A 12 -12.70 -2.08 -9.66
C VAL A 12 -11.64 -1.01 -9.93
N PHE A 13 -11.97 0.27 -9.75
CA PHE A 13 -11.02 1.36 -9.91
C PHE A 13 -9.87 1.25 -8.91
N LEU A 14 -10.17 1.07 -7.63
CA LEU A 14 -9.17 0.95 -6.59
C LEU A 14 -8.32 -0.32 -6.75
N GLY A 15 -8.94 -1.44 -7.12
CA GLY A 15 -8.25 -2.71 -7.36
C GLY A 15 -7.27 -2.63 -8.54
N SER A 16 -7.68 -2.02 -9.64
CA SER A 16 -6.80 -1.81 -10.80
C SER A 16 -5.67 -0.82 -10.51
N ALA A 17 -5.96 0.27 -9.78
CA ALA A 17 -4.94 1.20 -9.30
C ALA A 17 -3.93 0.50 -8.37
N ALA A 18 -4.40 -0.36 -7.46
CA ALA A 18 -3.54 -1.14 -6.57
C ALA A 18 -2.64 -2.10 -7.34
N MET A 19 -3.15 -2.79 -8.37
CA MET A 19 -2.34 -3.68 -9.21
C MET A 19 -1.20 -2.91 -9.89
N ILE A 20 -1.47 -1.71 -10.41
CA ILE A 20 -0.45 -0.85 -11.02
C ILE A 20 0.60 -0.43 -9.98
N LEU A 21 0.16 0.02 -8.79
CA LEU A 21 1.08 0.44 -7.72
C LEU A 21 1.98 -0.70 -7.24
N ILE A 22 1.47 -1.94 -7.14
CA ILE A 22 2.26 -3.11 -6.74
C ILE A 22 3.35 -3.43 -7.77
N VAL A 23 3.04 -3.33 -9.06
CA VAL A 23 4.02 -3.54 -10.13
C VAL A 23 5.08 -2.45 -10.10
N ILE A 24 4.69 -1.19 -9.91
CA ILE A 24 5.63 -0.06 -9.78
C ILE A 24 6.54 -0.26 -8.57
N TYR A 25 6.01 -0.71 -7.43
CA TYR A 25 6.81 -1.02 -6.24
C TYR A 25 7.91 -2.04 -6.55
N HIS A 26 7.55 -3.18 -7.16
CA HIS A 26 8.54 -4.22 -7.52
C HIS A 26 9.55 -3.70 -8.55
N PHE A 27 9.08 -2.90 -9.50
CA PHE A 27 9.96 -2.28 -10.49
C PHE A 27 10.99 -1.38 -9.81
N VAL A 28 10.58 -0.51 -8.88
CA VAL A 28 11.51 0.36 -8.15
C VAL A 28 12.45 -0.46 -7.27
N GLU A 29 11.93 -1.41 -6.49
CA GLU A 29 12.72 -2.25 -5.57
C GLU A 29 13.88 -2.97 -6.28
N VAL A 30 13.62 -3.53 -7.47
CA VAL A 30 14.65 -4.24 -8.25
C VAL A 30 15.67 -3.29 -8.88
N ASN A 31 15.26 -2.07 -9.22
CA ASN A 31 16.14 -1.11 -9.90
C ASN A 31 16.88 -0.17 -8.92
N THR A 32 16.56 -0.20 -7.63
CA THR A 32 17.28 0.55 -6.59
C THR A 32 18.46 -0.24 -6.05
N THR A 33 19.63 0.40 -5.93
CA THR A 33 20.82 -0.16 -5.30
C THR A 33 20.65 -0.36 -3.78
N ASP A 34 21.28 -1.39 -3.22
CA ASP A 34 21.08 -1.93 -1.85
C ASP A 34 20.87 -0.91 -0.71
N GLU A 35 21.59 0.22 -0.73
CA GLU A 35 21.47 1.29 0.28
C GLU A 35 20.05 1.90 0.38
N ALA A 36 19.28 1.89 -0.70
CA ALA A 36 17.90 2.39 -0.76
C ALA A 36 16.86 1.30 -0.43
N ALA A 37 17.15 0.04 -0.76
CA ALA A 37 16.28 -1.12 -0.49
C ALA A 37 16.17 -1.40 1.02
N GLU A 38 17.26 -1.21 1.76
CA GLU A 38 17.30 -1.43 3.22
C GLU A 38 16.45 -0.40 4.01
N LYS A 39 16.18 0.79 3.43
CA LYS A 39 15.26 1.78 4.02
C LYS A 39 13.80 1.46 3.74
N ALA A 40 13.48 0.87 2.58
CA ALA A 40 12.10 0.51 2.22
C ALA A 40 11.57 -0.64 3.08
N GLN A 41 12.39 -1.66 3.34
CA GLN A 41 12.04 -2.83 4.17
C GLN A 41 11.82 -2.48 5.66
N ARG A 42 12.33 -1.33 6.13
CA ARG A 42 12.16 -0.85 7.51
C ARG A 42 10.90 -0.03 7.74
N THR A 43 9.97 0.01 6.78
CA THR A 43 8.61 0.50 7.02
C THR A 43 7.68 -0.70 7.23
N PRO A 44 7.66 -1.33 8.43
CA PRO A 44 6.55 -2.19 8.76
C PRO A 44 5.30 -1.32 8.79
N ALA A 45 4.21 -1.86 8.27
CA ALA A 45 2.88 -1.33 8.46
C ALA A 45 2.55 -1.22 9.96
N THR A 46 2.90 -0.11 10.60
CA THR A 46 2.43 0.30 11.93
C THR A 46 1.57 1.56 11.84
N ALA A 47 0.83 1.73 10.76
CA ALA A 47 -0.39 2.53 10.77
C ALA A 47 -1.54 1.65 11.31
N GLY A 48 -1.62 1.46 12.64
CA GLY A 48 -2.77 0.76 13.23
C GLY A 48 -2.67 0.22 14.67
N LYS A 49 -1.51 0.21 15.33
CA LYS A 49 -1.40 -0.18 16.75
C LYS A 49 -0.41 0.71 17.50
N GLN A 50 -0.79 1.95 17.74
CA GLN A 50 -0.18 2.78 18.78
C GLN A 50 -1.25 3.64 19.47
N ALA A 51 -2.29 2.98 19.98
CA ALA A 51 -3.29 3.56 20.88
C ALA A 51 -3.78 2.50 21.87
N ALA A 52 -2.86 1.76 22.50
CA ALA A 52 -3.17 0.85 23.61
C ALA A 52 -1.88 0.40 24.32
N ALA A 53 -1.06 1.34 24.81
CA ALA A 53 -0.01 1.06 25.80
C ALA A 53 0.68 2.36 26.23
N LEU A 54 -0.01 3.23 26.96
CA LEU A 54 0.68 4.08 27.92
C LEU A 54 -0.24 4.43 29.09
N LYS A 55 -0.05 3.64 30.16
CA LYS A 55 -0.32 3.91 31.57
C LYS A 55 -1.74 4.26 32.00
#